data_AF-A0A4Q9XZ37-F1
#
_entry.id   AF-A0A4Q9XZ37-F1
#
_cell.length_a   1.000
_cell.length_b   1.000
_cell.length_c   1.000
_cell.angle_alpha   90.00
_cell.angle_beta   90.00
_cell.angle_gamma   90.00
#
_symmetry.space_group_name_H-M   'P 1'
#
loop_
_entity.id
_entity.type
_entity.pdbx_description
1 polymer ?
#
loop_
_entity_poly.entity_id
_entity_poly.type
_entity_poly.pdbx_seq_one_letter_code
_entity_poly.pdbx_strand_id
1 'polypeptide(L)'
;MEVSTMDPKKELIIKFNHIILIQGFTRFSMVDLAKMANISRAKLYIYFKNKDEIVAAVVERHLRFTQKYPVPSQAQADNLLPTMLNAWLLMGSTTTLFEQELQQTYPQLARRLNQAITKYFADVQQYYQQAQTANLIIDTVSTEYLMFQNKLNIRGILQQVQLGELTLEQGEHYLKESSTFQSQAMFVAPVPQPTPEVLALEKTIINEYYDTYSLTN
;
A
#
# COMPACT_ATOMS: atom_id res chain seq x y z
N MET A 1 24.52 14.68 1.31
CA MET A 1 24.01 14.09 0.05
C MET A 1 22.61 14.64 -0.15
N GLU A 2 22.35 15.23 -1.31
CA GLU A 2 21.28 16.19 -1.59
C GLU A 2 19.90 15.83 -1.02
N VAL A 3 19.27 16.78 -0.33
CA VAL A 3 17.82 16.79 -0.12
C VAL A 3 17.22 16.99 -1.51
N SER A 4 16.96 15.90 -2.23
CA SER A 4 16.23 15.92 -3.49
C SER A 4 14.84 16.46 -3.19
N THR A 5 14.65 17.78 -3.35
CA THR A 5 13.33 18.43 -3.26
C THR A 5 12.40 17.68 -4.20
N MET A 6 11.41 17.00 -3.64
CA MET A 6 10.50 16.19 -4.42
C MET A 6 9.73 17.08 -5.41
N ASP A 7 9.50 16.57 -6.63
CA ASP A 7 8.68 17.27 -7.62
C ASP A 7 7.34 17.71 -6.98
N PRO A 8 7.00 19.02 -6.97
CA PRO A 8 5.77 19.52 -6.36
C PRO A 8 4.50 18.83 -6.87
N LYS A 9 4.49 18.37 -8.13
CA LYS A 9 3.36 17.59 -8.66
C LYS A 9 3.27 16.23 -7.96
N LYS A 10 4.40 15.57 -7.72
CA LYS A 10 4.46 14.29 -7.03
C LYS A 10 4.01 14.40 -5.58
N GLU A 11 4.38 15.47 -4.88
CA GLU A 11 3.88 15.75 -3.52
C GLU A 11 2.34 15.87 -3.49
N LEU A 12 1.77 16.59 -4.47
CA LEU A 12 0.31 16.69 -4.60
C LEU A 12 -0.35 15.35 -4.90
N ILE A 13 0.23 14.50 -5.75
CA ILE A 13 -0.30 13.16 -6.02
C ILE A 13 -0.36 12.33 -4.73
N ILE A 14 0.69 12.38 -3.90
CA ILE A 14 0.71 11.68 -2.60
C ILE A 14 -0.37 12.24 -1.68
N LYS A 15 -0.49 13.56 -1.58
CA LYS A 15 -1.53 14.18 -0.75
C LYS A 15 -2.94 13.81 -1.19
N PHE A 16 -3.19 13.82 -2.50
CA PHE A 16 -4.48 13.39 -3.05
C PHE A 16 -4.74 11.91 -2.87
N ASN A 17 -3.71 11.06 -2.94
CA ASN A 17 -3.83 9.64 -2.61
C ASN A 17 -4.44 9.47 -1.22
N HIS A 18 -3.83 10.06 -0.18
CA HIS A 18 -4.33 9.95 1.20
C HIS A 18 -5.77 10.45 1.35
N ILE A 19 -6.07 11.64 0.81
CA ILE A 19 -7.41 12.25 0.86
C ILE A 19 -8.44 11.34 0.19
N ILE A 20 -8.15 10.85 -1.01
CA ILE A 20 -9.06 10.05 -1.81
C ILE A 20 -9.31 8.67 -1.17
N LEU A 21 -8.29 8.06 -0.58
CA LEU A 21 -8.43 6.77 0.09
C LEU A 21 -9.40 6.84 1.27
N ILE A 22 -9.37 7.90 2.08
CA ILE A 22 -10.23 8.01 3.27
C ILE A 22 -11.57 8.67 2.97
N GLN A 23 -11.57 9.74 2.17
CA GLN A 23 -12.74 10.59 2.00
C GLN A 23 -13.44 10.38 0.65
N GLY A 24 -12.85 9.64 -0.28
CA GLY A 24 -13.35 9.49 -1.65
C GLY A 24 -13.10 10.73 -2.50
N PHE A 25 -13.56 10.69 -3.75
CA PHE A 25 -13.41 11.72 -4.76
C PHE A 25 -14.70 12.04 -5.51
N THR A 26 -15.73 11.19 -5.46
CA THR A 26 -16.95 11.41 -6.26
C THR A 26 -17.69 12.68 -5.84
N ARG A 27 -17.86 12.87 -4.52
CA ARG A 27 -18.60 13.99 -3.91
C ARG A 27 -17.87 15.34 -3.91
N PHE A 28 -16.59 15.38 -4.27
CA PHE A 28 -15.76 16.58 -4.17
C PHE A 28 -15.51 17.23 -5.53
N SER A 29 -15.60 18.56 -5.57
CA SER A 29 -15.17 19.35 -6.72
C SER A 29 -13.66 19.58 -6.70
N MET A 30 -13.09 20.12 -7.79
CA MET A 30 -11.69 20.60 -7.81
C MET A 30 -11.42 21.63 -6.71
N VAL A 31 -12.42 22.45 -6.37
CA VAL A 31 -12.30 23.46 -5.31
C VAL A 31 -12.18 22.80 -3.94
N ASP A 32 -12.98 21.77 -3.68
CA ASP A 32 -12.97 21.06 -2.40
C ASP A 32 -11.65 20.30 -2.25
N LEU A 33 -11.22 19.60 -3.30
CA LEU A 33 -9.92 18.92 -3.33
C LEU A 33 -8.75 19.88 -3.07
N ALA A 34 -8.75 21.08 -3.65
CA ALA A 34 -7.73 22.10 -3.38
C ALA A 34 -7.71 22.51 -1.88
N LYS A 35 -8.89 22.72 -1.29
CA LYS A 35 -9.02 23.05 0.15
C LYS A 35 -8.52 21.92 1.04
N MET A 36 -8.93 20.68 0.76
CA MET A 36 -8.49 19.49 1.51
C MET A 36 -6.98 19.28 1.41
N ALA A 37 -6.40 19.55 0.24
CA ALA A 37 -4.96 19.51 0.03
C ALA A 37 -4.22 20.75 0.58
N ASN A 38 -4.92 21.72 1.18
CA ASN A 38 -4.38 22.99 1.68
C ASN A 38 -3.54 23.74 0.63
N ILE A 39 -4.09 23.91 -0.58
CA ILE A 39 -3.48 24.68 -1.67
C ILE A 39 -4.49 25.62 -2.32
N SER A 40 -3.98 26.65 -3.00
CA SER A 40 -4.83 27.54 -3.79
C SER A 40 -5.39 26.81 -5.02
N ARG A 41 -6.58 27.23 -5.47
CA ARG A 41 -7.17 26.75 -6.73
C ARG A 41 -6.20 26.95 -7.90
N ALA A 42 -5.57 28.12 -7.97
CA ALA A 42 -4.57 28.44 -9.00
C ALA A 42 -3.42 27.42 -8.99
N LYS A 43 -2.88 27.08 -7.80
CA LYS A 43 -1.82 26.07 -7.67
C LYS A 43 -2.29 24.69 -8.13
N LEU A 44 -3.53 24.30 -7.84
CA LEU A 44 -4.09 23.03 -8.31
C LEU A 44 -4.13 22.95 -9.84
N TYR A 45 -4.66 24.00 -10.47
CA TYR A 45 -4.84 24.06 -11.93
C TYR A 45 -3.51 24.16 -12.72
N ILE A 46 -2.40 24.55 -12.08
CA ILE A 46 -1.06 24.44 -12.69
C ILE A 46 -0.71 22.97 -12.98
N TYR A 47 -1.10 22.03 -12.10
CA TYR A 47 -0.68 20.64 -12.20
C TYR A 47 -1.72 19.68 -12.76
N PHE A 48 -3.01 20.00 -12.57
CA PHE A 48 -4.14 19.15 -12.95
C PHE A 48 -5.24 19.99 -13.58
N LYS A 49 -5.64 19.64 -14.81
CA LYS A 49 -6.68 20.36 -15.56
C LYS A 49 -8.07 20.10 -15.01
N ASN A 50 -8.30 18.92 -14.46
CA ASN A 50 -9.59 18.46 -13.96
C ASN A 50 -9.41 17.33 -12.92
N LYS A 51 -10.53 16.88 -12.35
CA LYS A 51 -10.55 15.80 -11.35
C LYS A 51 -10.09 14.47 -11.93
N ASP A 52 -10.38 14.20 -13.20
CA ASP A 52 -9.99 12.96 -13.87
C ASP A 52 -8.47 12.81 -13.91
N GLU A 53 -7.71 13.89 -14.16
CA GLU A 53 -6.25 13.86 -14.11
C GLU A 53 -5.70 13.57 -12.71
N ILE A 54 -6.38 14.02 -11.64
CA ILE A 54 -5.99 13.71 -10.25
C ILE A 54 -6.20 12.22 -9.98
N VAL A 55 -7.39 11.70 -10.29
CA VAL A 55 -7.72 10.29 -10.06
C VAL A 55 -6.80 9.38 -10.87
N ALA A 56 -6.55 9.71 -12.15
CA ALA A 56 -5.62 8.97 -12.99
C ALA A 56 -4.20 8.99 -12.41
N ALA A 57 -3.73 10.12 -11.87
CA ALA A 57 -2.40 10.22 -11.28
C ALA A 57 -2.26 9.43 -9.97
N VAL A 58 -3.32 9.36 -9.15
CA VAL A 58 -3.38 8.50 -7.96
C VAL A 58 -3.35 7.03 -8.36
N VAL A 59 -4.18 6.60 -9.33
CA VAL A 59 -4.15 5.23 -9.85
C VAL A 59 -2.76 4.89 -10.39
N GLU A 60 -2.15 5.79 -11.17
CA GLU A 60 -0.81 5.59 -11.72
C GLU A 60 0.26 5.51 -10.61
N ARG A 61 0.07 6.15 -9.44
CA ARG A 61 0.95 5.96 -8.28
C ARG A 61 0.93 4.51 -7.80
N HIS A 62 -0.24 3.89 -7.68
CA HIS A 62 -0.35 2.47 -7.30
C HIS A 62 0.23 1.55 -8.38
N LEU A 63 0.02 1.84 -9.66
CA LEU A 63 0.58 1.06 -10.76
C LEU A 63 2.11 1.13 -10.80
N ARG A 64 2.70 2.30 -10.54
CA ARG A 64 4.16 2.45 -10.46
C ARG A 64 4.76 1.69 -9.28
N PHE A 65 4.01 1.45 -8.21
CA PHE A 65 4.51 0.66 -7.08
C PHE A 65 4.91 -0.75 -7.54
N THR A 66 4.05 -1.44 -8.29
CA THR A 66 4.31 -2.82 -8.76
C THR A 66 5.46 -2.90 -9.76
N GLN A 67 5.76 -1.80 -10.45
CA GLN A 67 6.92 -1.67 -11.35
C GLN A 67 8.21 -1.35 -10.60
N LYS A 68 8.13 -0.50 -9.57
CA LYS A 68 9.29 -0.07 -8.78
C LYS A 68 9.79 -1.18 -7.85
N TYR A 69 8.89 -2.00 -7.34
CA TYR A 69 9.18 -3.08 -6.41
C TYR A 69 8.71 -4.42 -7.00
N PRO A 70 9.30 -4.90 -8.11
CA PRO A 70 8.87 -6.16 -8.71
C PRO A 70 9.12 -7.33 -7.77
N VAL A 71 8.26 -8.34 -7.83
CA VAL A 71 8.49 -9.60 -7.11
C VAL A 71 9.71 -10.30 -7.73
N PRO A 72 10.73 -10.66 -6.95
CA PRO A 72 11.89 -11.38 -7.47
C PRO A 72 11.48 -12.71 -8.09
N SER A 73 12.17 -13.14 -9.15
CA SER A 73 11.90 -14.43 -9.81
C SER A 73 12.46 -15.63 -9.06
N GLN A 74 13.30 -15.40 -8.04
CA GLN A 74 13.93 -16.41 -7.18
C GLN A 74 13.89 -15.97 -5.72
N ALA A 75 13.40 -16.85 -4.86
CA ALA A 75 13.42 -16.66 -3.41
C ALA A 75 14.83 -16.85 -2.83
N GLN A 76 15.30 -15.85 -2.08
CA GLN A 76 16.60 -15.83 -1.41
C GLN A 76 16.43 -15.18 -0.02
N ALA A 77 17.26 -15.59 0.95
CA ALA A 77 17.12 -15.12 2.33
C ALA A 77 17.15 -13.59 2.48
N ASP A 78 17.93 -12.89 1.67
CA ASP A 78 18.08 -11.44 1.66
C ASP A 78 16.88 -10.69 1.04
N ASN A 79 16.16 -11.33 0.12
CA ASN A 79 15.04 -10.72 -0.59
C ASN A 79 13.66 -11.11 -0.03
N LEU A 80 13.58 -12.07 0.90
CA LEU A 80 12.34 -12.49 1.55
C LEU A 80 11.60 -11.36 2.25
N LEU A 81 12.22 -10.78 3.28
CA LEU A 81 11.57 -9.79 4.14
C LEU A 81 11.18 -8.53 3.36
N PRO A 82 12.02 -7.95 2.48
CA PRO A 82 11.59 -6.87 1.59
C PRO A 82 10.40 -7.24 0.70
N THR A 83 10.37 -8.45 0.12
CA THR A 83 9.28 -8.90 -0.76
C THR A 83 7.97 -9.04 0.03
N MET A 84 8.02 -9.61 1.23
CA MET A 84 6.87 -9.74 2.14
C MET A 84 6.32 -8.36 2.53
N LEU A 85 7.18 -7.44 2.98
CA LEU A 85 6.79 -6.10 3.38
C LEU A 85 6.16 -5.31 2.21
N ASN A 86 6.72 -5.43 1.00
CA ASN A 86 6.13 -4.81 -0.19
C ASN A 86 4.75 -5.40 -0.52
N ALA A 87 4.57 -6.71 -0.37
CA ALA A 87 3.26 -7.35 -0.55
C ALA A 87 2.24 -6.87 0.48
N TRP A 88 2.62 -6.79 1.76
CA TRP A 88 1.76 -6.29 2.84
C TRP A 88 1.39 -4.82 2.65
N LEU A 89 2.36 -3.97 2.27
CA LEU A 89 2.10 -2.58 1.93
C LEU A 89 1.08 -2.47 0.78
N LEU A 90 1.23 -3.28 -0.28
CA LEU A 90 0.29 -3.27 -1.39
C LEU A 90 -1.11 -3.73 -0.96
N MET A 91 -1.23 -4.72 -0.07
CA MET A 91 -2.52 -5.20 0.47
C MET A 91 -3.28 -4.10 1.21
N GLY A 92 -2.56 -3.21 1.91
CA GLY A 92 -3.13 -2.06 2.61
C GLY A 92 -3.19 -0.76 1.80
N SER A 93 -2.72 -0.76 0.55
CA SER A 93 -2.52 0.48 -0.22
C SER A 93 -3.80 1.13 -0.74
N THR A 94 -4.93 0.43 -0.70
CA THR A 94 -6.24 0.90 -1.16
C THR A 94 -7.30 0.74 -0.07
N THR A 95 -8.47 1.37 -0.26
CA THR A 95 -9.63 1.24 0.62
C THR A 95 -10.86 0.81 -0.17
N THR A 96 -11.84 0.24 0.53
CA THR A 96 -13.12 -0.18 -0.07
C THR A 96 -13.84 1.00 -0.73
N LEU A 97 -13.80 2.19 -0.11
CA LEU A 97 -14.42 3.40 -0.66
C LEU A 97 -13.78 3.78 -2.01
N PHE A 98 -12.44 3.87 -2.05
CA PHE A 98 -11.73 4.19 -3.28
C PHE A 98 -11.99 3.16 -4.39
N GLU A 99 -11.94 1.87 -4.06
CA GLU A 99 -12.19 0.78 -5.00
C GLU A 99 -13.60 0.86 -5.61
N GLN A 100 -14.62 1.10 -4.78
CA GLN A 100 -16.01 1.24 -5.22
C GLN A 100 -16.20 2.45 -6.12
N GLU A 101 -15.71 3.62 -5.71
CA GLU A 101 -15.83 4.84 -6.50
C GLU A 101 -15.09 4.75 -7.83
N LEU A 102 -13.90 4.15 -7.84
CA LEU A 102 -13.10 3.95 -9.05
C LEU A 102 -13.81 3.00 -10.01
N GLN A 103 -14.38 1.91 -9.52
CA GLN A 103 -15.13 0.95 -10.32
C GLN A 103 -16.38 1.57 -10.95
N GLN A 104 -17.09 2.43 -10.21
CA GLN A 104 -18.31 3.10 -10.69
C GLN A 104 -18.01 4.22 -11.68
N THR A 105 -17.00 5.05 -11.40
CA THR A 105 -16.74 6.30 -12.14
C THR A 105 -15.74 6.12 -13.28
N TYR A 106 -14.72 5.29 -13.09
CA TYR A 106 -13.63 5.07 -14.05
C TYR A 106 -13.34 3.56 -14.23
N PRO A 107 -14.29 2.78 -14.78
CA PRO A 107 -14.19 1.30 -14.83
C PRO A 107 -12.96 0.80 -15.59
N GLN A 108 -12.44 1.57 -16.56
CA GLN A 108 -11.19 1.22 -17.26
C GLN A 108 -9.97 1.34 -16.34
N LEU A 109 -9.89 2.39 -15.53
CA LEU A 109 -8.82 2.56 -14.54
C LEU A 109 -8.91 1.50 -13.45
N ALA A 110 -10.13 1.20 -12.97
CA ALA A 110 -10.36 0.13 -12.01
C ALA A 110 -9.87 -1.22 -12.54
N ARG A 111 -10.23 -1.58 -13.78
CA ARG A 111 -9.75 -2.82 -14.42
C ARG A 111 -8.23 -2.86 -14.51
N ARG A 112 -7.59 -1.78 -14.97
CA ARG A 112 -6.12 -1.71 -15.09
C ARG A 112 -5.43 -1.89 -13.74
N LEU A 113 -5.94 -1.22 -12.69
CA LEU A 113 -5.41 -1.35 -11.33
C LEU A 113 -5.58 -2.77 -10.79
N ASN A 114 -6.79 -3.32 -10.90
CA ASN A 114 -7.11 -4.67 -10.44
C ASN A 114 -6.26 -5.73 -11.14
N GLN A 115 -6.05 -5.60 -12.46
CA GLN A 115 -5.18 -6.50 -13.22
C GLN A 115 -3.73 -6.44 -12.72
N ALA A 116 -3.19 -5.25 -12.50
CA ALA A 116 -1.82 -5.09 -12.00
C ALA A 116 -1.64 -5.67 -10.59
N ILE A 117 -2.58 -5.40 -9.68
CA ILE A 117 -2.56 -5.93 -8.31
C ILE A 117 -2.73 -7.46 -8.31
N THR A 118 -3.65 -7.98 -9.13
CA THR A 118 -3.91 -9.42 -9.23
C THR A 118 -2.67 -10.15 -9.74
N LYS A 119 -2.03 -9.61 -10.79
CA LYS A 119 -0.78 -10.16 -11.31
C LYS A 119 0.32 -10.12 -10.25
N TYR A 120 0.50 -8.98 -9.58
CA TYR A 120 1.51 -8.84 -8.54
C TYR A 120 1.34 -9.89 -7.44
N PHE A 121 0.12 -10.10 -6.94
CA PHE A 121 -0.11 -11.10 -5.90
C PHE A 121 -0.01 -12.54 -6.39
N ALA A 122 -0.31 -12.82 -7.66
CA ALA A 122 -0.01 -14.11 -8.26
C ALA A 122 1.51 -14.37 -8.29
N ASP A 123 2.30 -13.35 -8.65
CA ASP A 123 3.76 -13.43 -8.64
C ASP A 123 4.29 -13.63 -7.19
N VAL A 124 3.73 -12.94 -6.17
CA VAL A 124 4.07 -13.17 -4.75
C VAL A 124 3.75 -14.59 -4.30
N GLN A 125 2.59 -15.13 -4.70
CA GLN A 125 2.22 -16.49 -4.34
C GLN A 125 3.21 -17.51 -4.93
N GLN A 126 3.60 -17.34 -6.20
CA GLN A 126 4.62 -18.17 -6.83
C GLN A 126 5.98 -18.03 -6.12
N TYR A 127 6.35 -16.81 -5.74
CA TYR A 127 7.56 -16.54 -4.97
C TYR A 127 7.56 -17.27 -3.61
N TYR A 128 6.44 -17.28 -2.88
CA TYR A 128 6.31 -18.06 -1.65
C TYR A 128 6.43 -19.58 -1.88
N GLN A 129 5.91 -20.10 -2.99
CA GLN A 129 6.08 -21.52 -3.33
C GLN A 129 7.55 -21.88 -3.55
N GLN A 130 8.30 -20.99 -4.21
CA GLN A 130 9.75 -21.16 -4.36
C GLN A 130 10.46 -21.09 -3.01
N ALA A 131 10.08 -20.16 -2.13
CA ALA A 131 10.63 -20.04 -0.79
C ALA A 131 10.38 -21.30 0.07
N GLN A 132 9.20 -21.91 -0.04
CA GLN A 132 8.89 -23.20 0.59
C GLN A 132 9.78 -24.32 0.06
N THR A 133 9.90 -24.42 -1.27
CA THR A 133 10.75 -25.43 -1.93
C THR A 133 12.22 -25.27 -1.53
N ALA A 134 12.68 -24.04 -1.34
CA ALA A 134 14.03 -23.71 -0.89
C ALA A 134 14.21 -23.82 0.63
N ASN A 135 13.18 -24.25 1.38
CA ASN A 135 13.18 -24.36 2.84
C ASN A 135 13.55 -23.03 3.54
N LEU A 136 13.13 -21.91 2.96
CA LEU A 136 13.31 -20.57 3.51
C LEU A 136 12.13 -20.14 4.39
N ILE A 137 10.94 -20.64 4.06
CA ILE A 137 9.72 -20.49 4.86
C ILE A 137 9.05 -21.85 5.04
N ILE A 138 8.22 -21.98 6.07
CA ILE A 138 7.48 -23.21 6.37
C ILE A 138 6.63 -23.67 5.18
N ASP A 139 6.61 -24.97 4.92
CA ASP A 139 5.82 -25.61 3.87
C ASP A 139 4.55 -26.30 4.41
N THR A 140 4.33 -26.25 5.73
CA THR A 140 3.19 -26.85 6.43
C THR A 140 1.88 -26.07 6.26
N VAL A 141 1.94 -24.87 5.68
CA VAL A 141 0.80 -23.99 5.43
C VAL A 141 0.79 -23.61 3.95
N SER A 142 -0.37 -23.65 3.29
CA SER A 142 -0.44 -23.30 1.87
C SER A 142 -0.16 -21.82 1.63
N THR A 143 0.53 -21.51 0.53
CA THR A 143 0.81 -20.11 0.15
C THR A 143 -0.46 -19.30 -0.11
N GLU A 144 -1.51 -19.96 -0.60
CA GLU A 144 -2.83 -19.34 -0.78
C GLU A 144 -3.41 -18.87 0.56
N TYR A 145 -3.37 -19.73 1.59
CA TYR A 145 -3.87 -19.37 2.91
C TYR A 145 -3.03 -18.25 3.54
N LEU A 146 -1.71 -18.28 3.40
CA LEU A 146 -0.82 -17.20 3.86
C LEU A 146 -1.22 -15.87 3.22
N MET A 147 -1.44 -15.84 1.91
CA MET A 147 -1.88 -14.62 1.20
C MET A 147 -3.27 -14.15 1.68
N PHE A 148 -4.21 -15.09 1.83
CA PHE A 148 -5.57 -14.80 2.32
C PHE A 148 -5.56 -14.19 3.72
N GLN A 149 -4.86 -14.83 4.66
CA GLN A 149 -4.81 -14.38 6.04
C GLN A 149 -4.12 -13.01 6.17
N ASN A 150 -3.00 -12.80 5.45
CA ASN A 150 -2.29 -11.52 5.48
C ASN A 150 -3.20 -10.38 4.99
N LYS A 151 -3.93 -10.61 3.90
CA LYS A 151 -4.88 -9.64 3.37
C LYS A 151 -6.00 -9.34 4.37
N LEU A 152 -6.58 -10.37 5.00
CA LEU A 152 -7.63 -10.19 6.00
C LEU A 152 -7.14 -9.39 7.20
N ASN A 153 -5.97 -9.74 7.73
CA ASN A 153 -5.41 -9.06 8.90
C ASN A 153 -5.13 -7.59 8.61
N ILE A 154 -4.40 -7.29 7.53
CA ILE A 154 -4.04 -5.91 7.18
C ILE A 154 -5.29 -5.09 6.88
N ARG A 155 -6.19 -5.57 6.02
CA ARG A 155 -7.41 -4.83 5.67
C ARG A 155 -8.35 -4.69 6.86
N GLY A 156 -8.42 -5.68 7.74
CA GLY A 156 -9.22 -5.65 8.96
C GLY A 156 -8.74 -4.55 9.91
N ILE A 157 -7.44 -4.52 10.23
CA ILE A 157 -6.86 -3.49 11.11
C ILE A 157 -7.12 -2.09 10.53
N LEU A 158 -6.79 -1.90 9.25
CA LEU A 158 -6.96 -0.61 8.58
C LEU A 158 -8.43 -0.16 8.52
N GLN A 159 -9.36 -1.10 8.30
CA GLN A 159 -10.78 -0.82 8.32
C GLN A 159 -11.27 -0.41 9.72
N GLN A 160 -10.83 -1.09 10.78
CA GLN A 160 -11.21 -0.74 12.14
C GLN A 160 -10.69 0.64 12.55
N VAL A 161 -9.47 1.00 12.12
CA VAL A 161 -8.95 2.37 12.27
C VAL A 161 -9.84 3.37 11.51
N GLN A 162 -10.19 3.05 10.26
CA GLN A 162 -11.07 3.89 9.46
C GLN A 162 -12.47 4.10 10.06
N LEU A 163 -12.98 3.10 10.78
CA LEU A 163 -14.27 3.14 11.47
C LEU A 163 -14.20 3.76 12.88
N GLY A 164 -13.00 4.11 13.37
CA GLY A 164 -12.79 4.61 14.73
C GLY A 164 -12.92 3.55 15.82
N GLU A 165 -12.93 2.26 15.46
CA GLU A 165 -12.94 1.14 16.39
C GLU A 165 -11.55 0.88 17.01
N LEU A 166 -10.49 1.29 16.28
CA LEU A 166 -9.12 1.33 16.76
C LEU A 166 -8.57 2.76 16.68
N THR A 167 -7.79 3.17 17.67
CA THR A 167 -6.97 4.39 17.55
C THR A 167 -5.83 4.19 16.54
N LEU A 168 -5.21 5.29 16.11
CA LEU A 168 -4.03 5.22 15.22
C LEU A 168 -2.89 4.44 15.87
N GLU A 169 -2.66 4.64 17.16
CA GLU A 169 -1.61 3.94 17.91
C GLU A 169 -1.90 2.45 18.03
N GLN A 170 -3.17 2.08 18.24
CA GLN A 170 -3.57 0.67 18.26
C GLN A 170 -3.41 0.02 16.88
N GLY A 171 -3.80 0.71 15.80
CA GLY A 171 -3.62 0.22 14.45
C GLY A 171 -2.15 0.04 14.07
N GLU A 172 -1.28 1.01 14.38
CA GLU A 172 0.17 0.87 14.22
C GLU A 172 0.70 -0.34 15.00
N HIS A 173 0.31 -0.45 16.27
CA HIS A 173 0.75 -1.53 17.15
C HIS A 173 0.37 -2.90 16.57
N TYR A 174 -0.87 -3.09 16.13
CA TYR A 174 -1.32 -4.34 15.55
C TYR A 174 -0.65 -4.65 14.21
N LEU A 175 -0.39 -3.65 13.35
CA LEU A 175 0.37 -3.87 12.11
C LEU A 175 1.79 -4.37 12.40
N LYS A 176 2.47 -3.78 13.40
CA LYS A 176 3.82 -4.18 13.83
C LYS A 176 3.86 -5.57 14.46
N GLU A 177 2.91 -5.88 15.34
CA GLU A 177 2.83 -7.20 15.97
C GLU A 177 2.47 -8.29 14.95
N SER A 178 1.54 -8.02 14.03
CA SER A 178 1.22 -8.93 12.93
C SER A 178 2.44 -9.24 12.05
N SER A 179 3.23 -8.21 11.69
CA SER A 179 4.48 -8.38 10.93
C SER A 179 5.48 -9.27 11.69
N THR A 180 5.68 -8.98 12.98
CA THR A 180 6.61 -9.72 13.84
C THR A 180 6.18 -11.17 14.00
N PHE A 181 4.90 -11.40 14.34
CA PHE A 181 4.32 -12.72 14.52
C PHE A 181 4.41 -13.56 13.24
N GLN A 182 4.02 -13.00 12.09
CA GLN A 182 4.10 -13.70 10.82
C GLN A 182 5.54 -14.05 10.45
N SER A 183 6.48 -13.12 10.62
CA SER A 183 7.90 -13.38 10.33
C SER A 183 8.44 -14.54 11.18
N GLN A 184 8.14 -14.55 12.48
CA GLN A 184 8.56 -15.62 13.40
C GLN A 184 7.91 -16.96 13.09
N ALA A 185 6.63 -16.96 12.69
CA ALA A 185 5.90 -18.17 12.36
C ALA A 185 6.29 -18.74 10.99
N MET A 186 6.65 -17.88 10.03
CA MET A 186 6.89 -18.28 8.65
C MET A 186 8.33 -18.67 8.36
N PHE A 187 9.34 -18.00 8.91
CA PHE A 187 10.73 -18.25 8.54
C PHE A 187 11.26 -19.56 9.13
N VAL A 188 11.93 -20.35 8.30
CA VAL A 188 12.76 -21.46 8.76
C VAL A 188 14.07 -20.88 9.27
N ALA A 189 14.53 -21.33 10.44
CA ALA A 189 15.67 -20.74 11.13
C ALA A 189 16.95 -20.72 10.27
N PRO A 190 17.76 -19.63 10.35
CA PRO A 190 17.55 -18.44 11.18
C PRO A 190 16.62 -17.41 10.53
N VAL A 191 15.77 -16.76 11.35
CA VAL A 191 14.99 -15.59 10.95
C VAL A 191 15.93 -14.50 10.43
N PRO A 192 15.76 -14.00 9.19
CA PRO A 192 16.58 -12.92 8.67
C PRO A 192 16.48 -11.69 9.57
N GLN A 193 17.62 -11.13 9.97
CA GLN A 193 17.65 -9.85 10.68
C GLN A 193 17.30 -8.72 9.72
N PRO A 194 16.49 -7.73 10.12
CA PRO A 194 16.14 -6.62 9.25
C PRO A 194 17.39 -5.80 8.90
N THR A 195 17.61 -5.60 7.59
CA THR A 195 18.68 -4.73 7.09
C THR A 195 18.30 -3.25 7.26
N PRO A 196 19.24 -2.30 7.15
CA PRO A 196 18.92 -0.87 7.16
C PRO A 196 17.86 -0.47 6.12
N GLU A 197 17.86 -1.12 4.96
CA GLU A 197 16.86 -0.92 3.90
C GLU A 197 15.47 -1.40 4.32
N VAL A 198 15.41 -2.55 5.01
CA VAL A 198 14.16 -3.07 5.58
C VAL A 198 13.61 -2.11 6.64
N LEU A 199 14.46 -1.63 7.56
CA LEU A 199 14.05 -0.67 8.59
C LEU A 199 13.54 0.65 7.99
N ALA A 200 14.18 1.11 6.90
CA ALA A 200 13.71 2.28 6.16
C ALA A 200 12.36 2.05 5.46
N LEU A 201 12.13 0.84 4.95
CA LEU A 201 10.84 0.44 4.37
C LEU A 201 9.75 0.40 5.44
N GLU A 202 10.00 -0.22 6.59
CA GLU A 202 9.07 -0.23 7.73
C GLU A 202 8.68 1.19 8.16
N LYS A 203 9.66 2.09 8.30
CA LYS A 203 9.41 3.50 8.60
C LYS A 203 8.53 4.16 7.53
N THR A 204 8.77 3.84 6.26
CA THR A 204 7.95 4.37 5.14
C THR A 204 6.51 3.88 5.23
N ILE A 205 6.30 2.60 5.57
CA ILE A 205 4.96 2.00 5.76
C ILE A 205 4.22 2.72 6.90
N ILE A 206 4.88 2.95 8.03
CA ILE A 206 4.26 3.65 9.17
C ILE A 206 3.93 5.10 8.83
N ASN A 207 4.82 5.82 8.12
CA ASN A 207 4.52 7.18 7.69
C ASN A 207 3.29 7.22 6.75
N GLU A 208 3.24 6.34 5.75
CA GLU A 208 2.09 6.25 4.83
C GLU A 208 0.80 5.88 5.57
N TYR A 209 0.88 5.04 6.60
CA TYR A 209 -0.24 4.73 7.49
C TYR A 209 -0.74 5.99 8.20
N TYR A 210 0.13 6.74 8.89
CA TYR A 210 -0.28 7.96 9.60
C TYR A 210 -0.78 9.05 8.65
N ASP A 211 -0.10 9.29 7.53
CA ASP A 211 -0.51 10.29 6.54
C ASP A 211 -1.87 9.98 5.91
N THR A 212 -2.21 8.69 5.79
CA THR A 212 -3.51 8.25 5.29
C THR A 212 -4.58 8.29 6.39
N TYR A 213 -4.37 7.55 7.47
CA TYR A 213 -5.41 7.24 8.44
C TYR A 213 -5.60 8.36 9.47
N SER A 214 -4.69 9.33 9.62
CA SER A 214 -4.99 10.53 10.42
C SER A 214 -6.08 11.42 9.83
N LEU A 215 -6.49 11.16 8.57
CA LEU A 215 -7.61 11.82 7.92
C LEU A 215 -8.98 11.21 8.27
N THR A 216 -9.00 10.16 9.10
CA THR A 216 -10.24 9.60 9.67
C THR A 216 -10.76 10.54 10.75
N ASN A 217 -12.07 10.78 10.77
CA ASN A 217 -12.70 11.70 11.73
C ASN A 217 -12.66 11.17 13.17
#